data_AF-A0A7W1YSE7-F1
#
_entry.id   AF-A0A7W1YSE7-F1
#
_cell.length_a   1.000
_cell.length_b   1.000
_cell.length_c   1.000
_cell.angle_alpha   90.00
_cell.angle_beta   90.00
_cell.angle_gamma   90.00
#
_symmetry.space_group_name_H-M   'P 1'
#
loop_
_entity.id
_entity.type
_entity.pdbx_description
1 polymer ?
#
loop_
_entity_poly.entity_id
_entity_poly.type
_entity_poly.pdbx_seq_one_letter_code
_entity_poly.pdbx_strand_id
1 'polypeptide(L)'
;MSRWDKQMLDALAGLGLAPRDETPAELLREQLNDLYRFELRRLRDRLHAGVVQKADYISHVLDLRKKYWMLSVRVDRWKDAE
;
A
#
# COMPACT_ATOMS: atom_id res chain seq x y z
N MET A 1 12.48 -19.59 -9.62
CA MET A 1 11.72 -19.35 -8.38
C MET A 1 11.78 -17.87 -8.12
N SER A 2 10.63 -17.19 -8.05
CA SER A 2 10.61 -15.76 -7.76
C SER A 2 11.16 -15.53 -6.35
N ARG A 3 12.01 -14.53 -6.19
CA ARG A 3 12.62 -14.18 -4.90
C ARG A 3 11.68 -13.32 -4.04
N TRP A 4 10.40 -13.23 -4.39
CA TRP A 4 9.41 -12.45 -3.65
C TRP A 4 8.58 -13.37 -2.78
N ASP A 5 8.28 -12.90 -1.57
CA ASP A 5 7.27 -13.57 -0.74
C ASP A 5 5.91 -13.56 -1.44
N LYS A 6 5.19 -14.68 -1.37
CA LYS A 6 3.92 -14.85 -2.10
C LYS A 6 2.84 -13.89 -1.59
N GLN A 7 2.76 -13.67 -0.28
CA GLN A 7 1.81 -12.74 0.31
C GLN A 7 2.11 -11.30 -0.14
N MET A 8 3.39 -10.96 -0.30
CA MET A 8 3.80 -9.67 -0.85
C MET A 8 3.36 -9.52 -2.30
N LEU A 9 3.58 -10.53 -3.15
CA LEU A 9 3.13 -10.50 -4.56
C LEU A 9 1.61 -10.36 -4.68
N ASP A 10 0.84 -11.11 -3.88
CA ASP A 10 -0.62 -11.05 -3.90
C ASP A 10 -1.13 -9.66 -3.48
N ALA A 11 -0.51 -9.06 -2.45
CA ALA A 11 -0.85 -7.71 -2.00
C ALA A 11 -0.53 -6.65 -3.07
N LEU A 12 0.63 -6.75 -3.73
CA LEU A 12 1.04 -5.86 -4.82
C LEU A 12 0.11 -5.97 -6.03
N ALA A 13 -0.26 -7.19 -6.40
CA ALA A 13 -1.21 -7.45 -7.49
C ALA A 13 -2.58 -6.81 -7.20
N GLY A 14 -3.05 -6.88 -5.94
CA GLY A 14 -4.26 -6.19 -5.49
C GLY A 14 -4.18 -4.66 -5.58
N LEU A 15 -2.98 -4.09 -5.65
CA LEU A 15 -2.71 -2.67 -5.88
C LEU A 15 -2.41 -2.35 -7.36
N GLY A 16 -2.49 -3.34 -8.25
CA GLY A 16 -2.19 -3.21 -9.68
C GLY A 16 -0.69 -3.18 -10.00
N LEU A 17 0.17 -3.63 -9.08
CA LEU A 17 1.62 -3.67 -9.24
C LEU A 17 2.09 -5.10 -9.50
N ALA A 18 2.97 -5.26 -10.49
CA ALA A 18 3.60 -6.53 -10.82
C ALA A 18 5.12 -6.33 -10.90
N PRO A 19 5.85 -6.39 -9.78
CA PRO A 19 7.31 -6.26 -9.82
C PRO A 19 7.93 -7.47 -10.54
N ARG A 20 9.08 -7.23 -11.18
CA ARG A 20 9.95 -8.31 -11.67
C ARG A 20 10.89 -8.75 -10.54
N ASP A 21 11.53 -9.91 -10.70
CA ASP A 21 12.52 -10.40 -9.71
C ASP A 21 13.66 -9.40 -9.48
N GLU A 22 14.05 -8.69 -10.55
CA GLU A 22 15.08 -7.66 -10.56
C GLU A 22 14.63 -6.32 -9.98
N THR A 23 13.32 -6.09 -9.77
CA THR A 23 12.81 -4.82 -9.26
C THR A 23 13.33 -4.58 -7.83
N PRO A 24 14.00 -3.44 -7.56
CA PRO A 24 14.42 -3.08 -6.21
C PRO A 24 13.21 -2.90 -5.28
N ALA A 25 13.27 -3.45 -4.07
CA ALA A 25 12.16 -3.38 -3.12
C ALA A 25 11.96 -1.95 -2.59
N GLU A 26 13.04 -1.18 -2.52
CA GLU A 26 13.09 0.22 -2.11
C GLU A 26 12.31 1.10 -3.09
N LEU A 27 12.54 0.92 -4.40
CA LEU A 27 11.79 1.62 -5.43
C LEU A 27 10.29 1.32 -5.34
N LEU A 28 9.94 0.05 -5.10
CA LEU A 28 8.55 -0.36 -4.94
C LEU A 28 7.92 0.24 -3.67
N ARG A 29 8.69 0.33 -2.58
CA ARG A 29 8.25 0.97 -1.33
C ARG A 29 8.00 2.46 -1.54
N GLU A 30 8.84 3.16 -2.28
CA GLU A 30 8.63 4.57 -2.63
C GLU A 30 7.34 4.75 -3.43
N GLN A 31 7.15 3.96 -4.48
CA GLN A 31 5.94 3.96 -5.30
C GLN A 31 4.66 3.71 -4.45
N LEU A 32 4.72 2.73 -3.53
CA LEU A 32 3.62 2.45 -2.61
C LEU A 32 3.36 3.60 -1.63
N ASN A 33 4.42 4.25 -1.14
CA ASN A 33 4.29 5.38 -0.24
C ASN A 33 3.60 6.57 -0.91
N ASP A 34 3.97 6.87 -2.16
CA ASP A 34 3.35 7.94 -2.93
C ASP A 34 1.89 7.64 -3.25
N LEU A 35 1.58 6.40 -3.63
CA LEU A 35 0.19 5.97 -3.83
C LEU A 35 -0.63 6.09 -2.54
N TYR A 36 -0.09 5.65 -1.40
CA TYR A 36 -0.75 5.77 -0.10
C TYR A 36 -1.02 7.23 0.27
N ARG A 37 -0.03 8.11 0.11
CA ARG A 37 -0.19 9.56 0.34
C ARG A 37 -1.22 10.17 -0.58
N PHE A 38 -1.27 9.75 -1.84
CA PHE A 38 -2.30 10.18 -2.79
C PHE A 38 -3.70 9.75 -2.34
N GLU A 39 -3.89 8.49 -1.92
CA GLU A 39 -5.19 8.01 -1.42
C GLU A 39 -5.63 8.73 -0.14
N LEU A 40 -4.70 9.03 0.78
CA LEU A 40 -4.99 9.84 1.97
C LEU A 40 -5.43 11.27 1.62
N ARG A 41 -4.73 11.93 0.68
CA ARG A 41 -5.14 13.27 0.21
C ARG A 41 -6.53 13.23 -0.41
N ARG A 42 -6.79 12.25 -1.28
CA ARG A 42 -8.11 12.05 -1.89
C ARG A 42 -9.21 11.80 -0.86
N LEU A 43 -8.93 11.03 0.19
CA LEU A 43 -9.88 10.79 1.28
C LEU A 43 -10.19 12.08 2.06
N ARG A 44 -9.15 12.89 2.35
CA ARG A 44 -9.32 14.20 2.99
C ARG A 44 -10.14 15.14 2.11
N ASP A 45 -9.89 15.16 0.80
CA ASP A 45 -10.65 16.01 -0.13
C ASP A 45 -12.11 15.58 -0.19
N ARG A 46 -12.41 14.27 -0.14
CA ARG A 46 -13.78 13.75 -0.03
C ARG A 46 -14.47 14.12 1.29
N LEU A 47 -13.73 14.16 2.39
CA LEU A 47 -14.24 14.66 3.68
C LEU A 47 -14.60 16.15 3.57
N HIS A 48 -13.72 16.97 2.99
CA HIS A 48 -13.98 18.40 2.80
C HIS A 48 -15.15 18.66 1.85
N ALA A 49 -15.33 17.82 0.83
CA ALA A 49 -16.48 17.87 -0.08
C ALA A 49 -17.78 17.33 0.55
N GLY A 50 -17.76 16.84 1.80
CA GLY A 50 -18.93 16.28 2.48
C GLY A 50 -19.39 14.90 1.96
N VAL A 51 -18.63 14.30 1.04
CA VAL A 51 -18.91 12.96 0.49
C VAL A 51 -18.71 11.86 1.53
N VAL A 52 -17.76 12.07 2.45
CA VAL A 52 -17.49 11.19 3.59
C VAL A 52 -17.90 11.91 4.86
N GLN A 53 -18.69 11.26 5.70
CA GLN A 53 -19.05 11.81 7.01
C GLN A 53 -17.82 11.80 7.92
N LYS A 54 -17.67 12.86 8.75
CA LYS A 54 -16.53 12.99 9.66
C LYS A 54 -16.41 11.81 10.63
N ALA A 55 -17.54 11.24 11.07
CA ALA A 55 -17.57 10.07 11.93
C ALA A 55 -16.92 8.83 11.28
N ASP A 56 -17.05 8.68 9.95
CA ASP A 56 -16.54 7.53 9.20
C ASP A 56 -15.11 7.74 8.70
N TYR A 57 -14.60 8.97 8.71
CA TYR A 57 -13.27 9.31 8.19
C TYR A 57 -12.15 8.46 8.81
N ILE A 58 -12.18 8.26 10.12
CA ILE A 58 -11.17 7.46 10.83
C ILE A 58 -11.22 6.00 10.36
N SER A 59 -12.41 5.43 10.24
CA SER A 59 -12.59 4.05 9.73
C SER A 59 -12.02 3.90 8.32
N HIS A 60 -12.29 4.86 7.42
CA HIS A 60 -11.71 4.84 6.08
C HIS A 60 -10.19 4.97 6.06
N VAL A 61 -9.59 5.79 6.95
CA VAL A 61 -8.13 5.87 7.09
C VAL A 61 -7.55 4.54 7.56
N LEU A 62 -8.21 3.86 8.50
CA LEU A 62 -7.77 2.54 8.97
C LEU A 62 -7.85 1.49 7.87
N ASP A 63 -8.89 1.51 7.06
CA ASP A 63 -9.03 0.57 5.95
C ASP A 63 -7.98 0.84 4.85
N LEU A 64 -7.65 2.10 4.58
CA LEU A 64 -6.49 2.44 3.74
C LEU A 64 -5.19 1.90 4.36
N ARG A 65 -4.96 2.08 5.66
CA ARG A 65 -3.76 1.55 6.32
C ARG A 65 -3.67 0.03 6.23
N LYS A 66 -4.79 -0.68 6.36
CA LYS A 66 -4.86 -2.14 6.17
C LYS A 66 -4.55 -2.53 4.72
N LYS A 67 -5.04 -1.77 3.73
CA LYS A 67 -4.74 -2.00 2.30
C LYS A 67 -3.25 -1.86 2.00
N TYR A 68 -2.55 -0.91 2.63
CA TYR A 68 -1.10 -0.69 2.49
C TYR A 68 -0.28 -1.29 3.65
N TRP A 69 -0.73 -2.38 4.24
CA TRP A 69 -0.07 -3.02 5.40
C TRP A 69 1.42 -3.28 5.15
N MET A 70 1.82 -3.58 3.91
CA MET A 70 3.20 -3.79 3.47
C MET A 70 4.15 -2.64 3.87
N LEU A 71 3.67 -1.39 3.87
CA LEU A 71 4.49 -0.23 4.28
C LEU A 71 4.92 -0.30 5.75
N SER A 72 4.21 -1.07 6.58
CA SER A 72 4.56 -1.34 7.98
C SER A 72 5.59 -2.47 8.14
N VAL A 73 5.82 -3.25 7.09
CA VAL A 73 6.86 -4.29 7.06
C VAL A 73 8.17 -3.67 6.60
N ARG A 74 9.27 -4.11 7.20
CA ARG A 74 10.61 -3.67 6.77
C ARG A 74 10.89 -4.18 5.35
N VAL A 75 11.43 -3.32 4.50
CA VAL A 75 11.60 -3.58 3.06
C VAL A 75 12.54 -4.73 2.76
N ASP A 76 13.54 -4.95 3.62
CA ASP A 76 14.48 -6.07 3.55
C ASP A 76 13.79 -7.43 3.67
N ARG A 77 12.61 -7.49 4.32
CA ARG A 77 11.83 -8.72 4.51
C ARG A 77 10.81 -9.01 3.40
N TRP A 78 10.73 -8.18 2.37
CA TRP A 78 9.73 -8.39 1.30
C TRP A 78 10.11 -9.51 0.33
N LYS A 79 11.40 -9.86 0.27
CA LYS A 79 11.98 -10.88 -0.60
C LYS A 79 12.43 -12.16 0.14
N ASP A 80 12.29 -12.18 1.46
CA ASP A 80 12.69 -13.31 2.28
C ASP A 80 11.52 -14.29 2.43
N ALA A 81 11.25 -15.07 1.37
CA ALA A 81 10.43 -16.26 1.48
C ALA A 81 11.29 -17.38 2.10
N GLU A 82 11.09 -17.66 3.38
CA GLU A 82 11.55 -18.89 4.03
C GLU A 82 10.41 -19.91 4.09
#